data_AF-A0A5E4P4N2-F1
#
_entry.id   AF-A0A5E4P4N2-F1
#
_cell.length_a   1.000
_cell.length_b   1.000
_cell.length_c   1.000
_cell.angle_alpha   90.00
_cell.angle_beta   90.00
_cell.angle_gamma   90.00
#
_symmetry.space_group_name_H-M   'P 1'
#
loop_
_entity.id
_entity.type
_entity.pdbx_description
1 polymer ?
#
loop_
_entity_poly.entity_id
_entity_poly.type
_entity_poly.pdbx_seq_one_letter_code
_entity_poly.pdbx_strand_id
1 'polypeptide(L)'
;MTFLFQHGKQPHPVWRIVPRMAVPSWADIAAVALLVLIGLLIIYGVGQMRQPLTALAASPVTLELRRLPEYALLTTLRMFAALAASLIFTFTIATLAAKSRKAELIIIPALDILQSVPILGFLTFTVIFFMSLFPGRQLGVECAAVFAIFTSQAWNMAFS
;
A
#
# COMPACT_ATOMS: atom_id res chain seq x y z
N MET A 1 -47.18 30.97 56.54
CA MET A 1 -48.26 30.77 55.56
C MET A 1 -47.77 31.27 54.22
N THR A 2 -47.74 30.58 53.10
CA THR A 2 -47.91 29.17 52.73
C THR A 2 -47.70 29.19 51.21
N PHE A 3 -46.97 28.22 50.64
CA PHE A 3 -47.12 27.74 49.23
C PHE A 3 -46.75 28.76 48.11
N LEU A 4 -45.98 28.47 47.05
CA LEU A 4 -45.60 27.23 46.37
C LEU A 4 -44.38 27.51 45.46
N PHE A 5 -43.56 26.47 45.32
CA PHE A 5 -42.58 26.29 44.26
C PHE A 5 -43.19 26.53 42.87
N GLN A 6 -42.53 27.31 42.03
CA GLN A 6 -42.67 27.16 40.58
C GLN A 6 -41.29 27.21 39.91
N HIS A 7 -40.64 26.04 39.92
CA HIS A 7 -39.59 25.70 38.98
C HIS A 7 -40.18 25.70 37.57
N GLY A 8 -40.07 26.82 36.87
CA GLY A 8 -40.21 26.85 35.41
C GLY A 8 -38.98 26.21 34.78
N LYS A 9 -38.93 24.87 34.74
CA LYS A 9 -38.02 24.16 33.84
C LYS A 9 -38.42 24.56 32.42
N GLN A 10 -37.67 25.46 31.79
CA GLN A 10 -37.79 25.65 30.36
C GLN A 10 -37.37 24.34 29.69
N PRO A 11 -38.22 23.69 28.86
CA PRO A 11 -37.79 22.54 28.12
C PRO A 11 -36.77 23.01 27.08
N HIS A 12 -35.48 22.79 27.33
CA HIS A 12 -34.48 22.85 26.27
C HIS A 12 -34.93 21.86 25.19
N PRO A 13 -35.10 22.27 23.92
CA PRO A 13 -35.51 21.37 22.88
C PRO A 13 -34.39 20.34 22.63
N VAL A 14 -34.55 19.14 23.19
CA VAL A 14 -33.65 17.98 23.03
C VAL A 14 -33.72 17.39 21.60
N TRP A 15 -34.55 17.95 20.73
CA TRP A 15 -34.96 17.34 19.45
C TRP A 15 -34.09 17.66 18.24
N ARG A 16 -32.86 18.16 18.43
CA ARG A 16 -31.96 18.45 17.29
C ARG A 16 -30.67 17.64 17.30
N ILE A 17 -30.79 16.34 17.50
CA ILE A 17 -29.84 15.35 16.97
C ILE A 17 -30.62 14.45 16.01
N VAL A 18 -31.22 15.06 14.99
CA VAL A 18 -31.56 14.30 13.78
C VAL A 18 -30.31 14.41 12.91
N PRO A 19 -29.50 13.34 12.76
CA PRO A 19 -28.46 13.36 11.74
C PRO A 19 -29.17 13.64 10.43
N ARG A 20 -28.86 14.76 9.78
CA ARG A 20 -29.29 14.96 8.40
C ARG A 20 -28.75 13.75 7.65
N MET A 21 -29.63 12.88 7.16
CA MET A 21 -29.26 11.92 6.13
C MET A 21 -28.77 12.76 4.96
N ALA A 22 -27.45 12.91 4.88
CA ALA A 22 -26.79 13.56 3.77
C ALA A 22 -27.09 12.67 2.57
N VAL A 23 -28.00 13.13 1.72
CA VAL A 23 -28.16 12.54 0.38
C VAL A 23 -26.77 12.58 -0.26
N PRO A 24 -26.26 11.44 -0.76
CA PRO A 24 -24.91 11.38 -1.32
C PRO A 24 -24.76 12.49 -2.36
N SER A 25 -23.78 13.35 -2.16
CA SER A 25 -23.42 14.32 -3.18
C SER A 25 -22.92 13.58 -4.42
N TRP A 26 -22.97 14.22 -5.59
CA TRP A 26 -22.37 13.64 -6.80
C TRP A 26 -20.89 13.30 -6.58
N ALA A 27 -20.20 14.04 -5.70
CA ALA A 27 -18.83 13.79 -5.29
C ALA A 27 -18.72 12.52 -4.43
N ASP A 28 -19.66 12.24 -3.54
CA ASP A 28 -19.70 10.99 -2.77
C ASP A 28 -19.93 9.79 -3.69
N ILE A 29 -20.82 9.93 -4.68
CA ILE A 29 -21.08 8.89 -5.68
C ILE A 29 -19.82 8.66 -6.54
N ALA A 30 -19.17 9.73 -6.99
CA ALA A 30 -17.92 9.64 -7.75
C ALA A 30 -16.80 9.00 -6.92
N ALA A 31 -16.69 9.36 -5.63
CA ALA A 31 -15.71 8.77 -4.72
C ALA A 31 -15.97 7.27 -4.48
N VAL A 32 -17.22 6.87 -4.26
CA VAL A 32 -17.59 5.45 -4.11
C VAL A 32 -17.31 4.70 -5.40
N ALA A 33 -17.68 5.25 -6.57
CA ALA A 33 -17.39 4.63 -7.86
C ALA A 33 -15.88 4.46 -8.09
N LEU A 34 -15.08 5.47 -7.73
CA LEU A 34 -13.62 5.40 -7.80
C LEU A 34 -13.06 4.33 -6.85
N LEU A 35 -13.55 4.26 -5.62
CA LEU A 35 -13.12 3.23 -4.65
C LEU A 35 -13.48 1.82 -5.13
N VAL A 36 -14.67 1.63 -5.69
CA VAL A 36 -15.09 0.35 -6.28
C VAL A 36 -14.19 0.01 -7.47
N LEU A 37 -13.91 0.96 -8.36
CA LEU A 37 -13.00 0.76 -9.49
C LEU A 37 -11.61 0.35 -9.01
N ILE A 38 -11.02 1.08 -8.05
CA ILE A 38 -9.72 0.73 -7.46
C ILE A 38 -9.75 -0.67 -6.85
N GLY A 39 -10.80 -1.01 -6.09
CA GLY A 39 -10.97 -2.33 -5.50
C GLY A 39 -11.02 -3.45 -6.54
N LEU A 40 -11.78 -3.26 -7.63
CA LEU A 40 -11.84 -4.20 -8.75
C LEU A 40 -10.49 -4.37 -9.44
N LEU A 41 -9.76 -3.27 -9.65
CA LEU A 41 -8.42 -3.29 -10.25
C LEU A 41 -7.42 -4.03 -9.36
N ILE A 42 -7.48 -3.84 -8.04
CA ILE A 42 -6.64 -4.58 -7.08
C ILE A 42 -6.98 -6.07 -7.12
N ILE A 43 -8.26 -6.44 -7.08
CA ILE A 43 -8.70 -7.85 -7.14
C ILE A 43 -8.23 -8.49 -8.46
N TYR A 44 -8.38 -7.79 -9.57
CA TYR A 44 -7.90 -8.22 -10.88
C TYR A 44 -6.38 -8.44 -10.87
N GLY A 45 -5.60 -7.46 -10.40
CA GLY A 45 -4.15 -7.56 -10.33
C GLY A 45 -3.68 -8.70 -9.43
N VAL A 46 -4.27 -8.87 -8.25
CA VAL A 46 -3.97 -9.98 -7.33
C VAL A 46 -4.34 -11.33 -7.95
N GLY A 47 -5.45 -11.41 -8.69
CA GLY A 47 -5.85 -12.60 -9.44
C GLY A 47 -4.83 -12.99 -10.50
N GLN A 48 -4.35 -12.01 -11.27
CA GLN A 48 -3.32 -12.21 -12.28
C GLN A 48 -1.97 -12.65 -11.68
N MET A 49 -1.60 -12.12 -10.50
CA MET A 49 -0.35 -12.51 -9.82
C MET A 49 -0.35 -13.97 -9.33
N ARG A 50 -1.52 -14.62 -9.20
CA ARG A 50 -1.66 -16.02 -8.75
C ARG A 50 -1.52 -17.05 -9.87
N GLN A 51 -1.36 -16.62 -11.11
CA GLN A 51 -1.24 -17.50 -12.27
C GLN A 51 0.04 -18.35 -12.22
N PRO A 52 0.03 -19.53 -12.86
CA PRO A 52 1.22 -20.38 -12.92
C PRO A 52 2.34 -19.72 -13.74
N LEU A 53 3.59 -19.88 -13.30
CA LEU A 53 4.80 -19.31 -13.93
C LEU A 53 4.94 -19.71 -15.41
N THR A 54 4.41 -20.87 -15.79
CA THR A 54 4.38 -21.37 -17.18
C THR A 54 3.56 -20.50 -18.12
N ALA A 55 2.57 -19.75 -17.61
CA ALA A 55 1.79 -18.81 -18.41
C ALA A 55 2.62 -17.61 -18.91
N LEU A 56 3.64 -17.20 -18.14
CA LEU A 56 4.58 -16.16 -18.59
C LEU A 56 5.61 -16.69 -19.59
N ALA A 57 6.06 -17.93 -19.41
CA ALA A 57 7.03 -18.55 -20.30
C ALA A 57 6.45 -18.82 -21.71
N ALA A 58 5.14 -19.07 -21.79
CA ALA A 58 4.45 -19.42 -23.04
C ALA A 58 3.91 -18.21 -23.83
N SER A 59 3.83 -17.01 -23.23
CA SER A 59 3.26 -15.83 -23.88
C SER A 59 4.33 -14.76 -24.10
N PRO A 60 4.90 -14.61 -25.32
CA PRO A 60 5.78 -13.48 -25.61
C PRO A 60 5.05 -12.15 -25.35
N VAL A 61 5.79 -11.15 -24.85
CA VAL A 61 5.25 -9.81 -24.60
C VAL A 61 4.82 -9.20 -25.93
N THR A 62 3.51 -9.11 -26.13
CA THR A 62 2.91 -8.54 -27.34
C THR A 62 2.77 -7.04 -27.19
N LEU A 63 3.34 -6.27 -28.12
CA LEU A 63 3.30 -4.80 -28.13
C LEU A 63 2.00 -4.23 -28.71
N GLU A 64 0.90 -4.99 -28.65
CA GLU A 64 -0.39 -4.51 -29.12
C GLU A 64 -0.86 -3.32 -28.27
N LEU A 65 -1.20 -2.20 -28.92
CA LEU A 65 -1.65 -0.97 -28.25
C LEU A 65 -2.82 -1.22 -27.27
N ARG A 66 -3.65 -2.24 -27.53
CA ARG A 66 -4.80 -2.64 -26.70
C ARG A 66 -4.39 -3.32 -25.38
N ARG A 67 -3.21 -3.91 -25.30
CA ARG A 67 -2.69 -4.62 -24.11
C ARG A 67 -1.84 -3.71 -23.21
N LEU A 68 -1.35 -2.60 -23.74
CA LEU A 68 -0.57 -1.63 -22.96
C LEU A 68 -1.29 -1.11 -21.70
N PRO A 69 -2.60 -0.81 -21.71
CA PRO A 69 -3.31 -0.39 -20.50
C PRO A 69 -3.30 -1.45 -19.40
N GLU A 70 -3.41 -2.73 -19.76
CA GLU A 70 -3.36 -3.83 -18.80
C GLU A 70 -1.96 -3.97 -18.18
N TYR A 71 -0.91 -3.91 -19.00
CA TYR A 71 0.47 -3.96 -18.51
C TYR A 71 0.82 -2.75 -17.63
N ALA A 72 0.35 -1.57 -18.02
CA ALA A 72 0.47 -0.36 -17.21
C ALA A 72 -0.22 -0.57 -15.85
N LEU A 73 -1.46 -1.06 -15.84
CA LEU A 73 -2.19 -1.32 -14.60
C LEU A 73 -1.44 -2.26 -13.65
N LEU A 74 -1.01 -3.42 -14.15
CA LEU A 74 -0.29 -4.40 -13.33
C LEU A 74 1.01 -3.82 -12.77
N THR A 75 1.73 -3.05 -13.58
CA THR A 75 2.98 -2.38 -13.15
C THR A 75 2.70 -1.30 -12.10
N THR A 76 1.67 -0.49 -12.31
CA THR A 76 1.24 0.53 -11.35
C THR A 76 0.84 -0.10 -10.03
N LEU A 77 0.11 -1.23 -10.03
CA LEU A 77 -0.24 -1.96 -8.82
C LEU A 77 1.00 -2.47 -8.06
N ARG A 78 2.00 -3.01 -8.76
CA ARG A 78 3.29 -3.39 -8.13
C ARG A 78 3.98 -2.20 -7.48
N MET A 79 4.02 -1.06 -8.18
CA MET A 79 4.64 0.17 -7.66
C MET A 79 3.91 0.69 -6.42
N PHE A 80 2.58 0.69 -6.40
CA PHE A 80 1.81 1.06 -5.22
C PHE A 80 2.03 0.09 -4.05
N ALA A 81 2.11 -1.21 -4.31
CA ALA A 81 2.44 -2.19 -3.28
C ALA A 81 3.84 -1.96 -2.68
N ALA A 82 4.84 -1.68 -3.53
CA ALA A 82 6.18 -1.33 -3.09
C ALA A 82 6.19 -0.03 -2.27
N LEU A 83 5.46 0.99 -2.72
CA LEU A 83 5.35 2.27 -2.01
C LEU A 83 4.67 2.12 -0.65
N ALA A 84 3.61 1.31 -0.55
CA ALA A 84 2.97 1.00 0.73
C ALA A 84 3.95 0.29 1.68
N ALA A 85 4.73 -0.68 1.18
CA ALA A 85 5.78 -1.33 1.96
C ALA A 85 6.87 -0.34 2.41
N SER A 86 7.30 0.58 1.53
CA SER A 86 8.26 1.64 1.85
C SER A 86 7.72 2.57 2.94
N LEU A 87 6.46 2.98 2.87
CA LEU A 87 5.84 3.81 3.91
C LEU A 87 5.78 3.10 5.26
N ILE A 88 5.37 1.82 5.28
CA ILE A 88 5.36 1.02 6.50
C ILE A 88 6.76 0.95 7.09
N PHE A 89 7.77 0.67 6.27
CA PHE A 89 9.16 0.61 6.68
C PHE A 89 9.63 1.95 7.26
N THR A 90 9.38 3.07 6.58
CA THR A 90 9.75 4.40 7.07
C THR A 90 9.08 4.71 8.41
N PHE A 91 7.77 4.49 8.53
CA PHE A 91 7.04 4.80 9.76
C PHE A 91 7.29 3.85 10.93
N THR A 92 7.91 2.68 10.70
CA THR A 92 8.22 1.71 11.75
C THR A 92 9.71 1.67 12.08
N ILE A 93 10.56 1.39 11.08
CA ILE A 93 12.00 1.18 11.24
C ILE A 93 12.75 2.50 11.29
N ALA A 94 12.48 3.42 10.35
CA ALA A 94 13.20 4.70 10.32
C ALA A 94 12.80 5.59 11.50
N THR A 95 11.52 5.63 11.88
CA THR A 95 11.07 6.33 13.11
C THR A 95 11.65 5.72 14.38
N LEU A 96 11.80 4.39 14.46
CA LEU A 96 12.45 3.73 15.60
C LEU A 96 13.93 4.09 15.69
N ALA A 97 14.63 4.17 14.55
CA ALA A 97 15.99 4.66 14.48
C ALA A 97 16.08 6.12 14.97
N ALA A 98 15.17 6.99 14.55
CA ALA A 98 15.15 8.40 14.94
C ALA A 98 14.83 8.61 16.43
N LYS A 99 14.02 7.74 17.04
CA LYS A 99 13.59 7.90 18.44
C LYS A 99 14.54 7.31 19.47
N SER A 100 15.40 6.36 19.08
CA SER A 100 16.25 5.61 20.00
C SER A 100 17.72 5.66 19.60
N ARG A 101 18.57 6.24 20.46
CA ARG A 101 20.02 6.35 20.25
C ARG A 101 20.72 4.99 20.08
N LYS A 102 20.17 3.92 20.68
CA LYS A 102 20.69 2.55 20.48
C LYS A 102 20.28 1.96 19.13
N ALA A 103 19.05 2.26 18.68
CA ALA A 103 18.55 1.78 17.40
C ALA A 103 19.24 2.52 16.25
N GLU A 104 19.45 3.84 16.39
CA GLU A 104 20.21 4.68 15.47
C GLU A 104 21.60 4.10 15.16
N LEU A 105 22.37 3.75 16.19
CA LEU A 105 23.73 3.21 16.07
C LEU A 105 23.81 1.86 15.33
N ILE A 106 22.70 1.13 15.21
CA ILE A 106 22.65 -0.16 14.50
C ILE A 106 22.01 0.02 13.12
N ILE A 107 20.88 0.72 13.07
CA ILE A 107 20.06 0.86 11.87
C ILE A 107 20.79 1.74 10.85
N ILE A 108 21.33 2.91 11.23
CA ILE A 108 21.98 3.81 10.26
C ILE A 108 23.17 3.12 9.57
N PRO A 109 24.14 2.50 10.26
CA PRO A 109 25.23 1.80 9.59
C PRO A 109 24.77 0.61 8.75
N ALA A 110 23.73 -0.10 9.18
CA ALA A 110 23.15 -1.19 8.40
C ALA A 110 22.51 -0.68 7.10
N LEU A 111 21.78 0.44 7.16
CA LEU A 111 21.21 1.09 5.97
C LEU A 111 22.33 1.60 5.06
N ASP A 112 23.43 2.15 5.60
CA ASP A 112 24.61 2.59 4.85
C ASP A 112 25.31 1.46 4.09
N ILE A 113 25.47 0.31 4.74
CA ILE A 113 26.05 -0.87 4.09
C ILE A 113 25.10 -1.37 3.00
N LEU A 114 23.81 -1.52 3.31
CA LEU A 114 22.85 -2.06 2.36
C LEU A 114 22.63 -1.15 1.15
N GLN A 115 22.68 0.19 1.31
CA GLN A 115 22.59 1.12 0.18
C GLN A 115 23.84 1.12 -0.71
N SER A 116 24.99 0.69 -0.19
CA SER A 116 26.24 0.58 -0.97
C SER A 116 26.29 -0.68 -1.85
N VAL A 117 25.44 -1.67 -1.60
CA VAL A 117 25.43 -2.93 -2.35
C VAL A 117 24.83 -2.71 -3.73
N PRO A 118 25.49 -3.17 -4.81
CA PRO A 118 24.92 -3.11 -6.15
C PRO A 118 23.59 -3.86 -6.23
N ILE A 119 22.55 -3.17 -6.70
CA ILE A 119 21.21 -3.74 -6.88
C ILE A 119 21.27 -5.05 -7.68
N LEU A 120 22.12 -5.14 -8.70
CA LEU A 120 22.25 -6.34 -9.53
C LEU A 120 22.72 -7.58 -8.74
N GLY A 121 23.64 -7.40 -7.80
CA GLY A 121 24.14 -8.50 -6.96
C GLY A 121 23.09 -9.00 -5.97
N PHE A 122 22.37 -8.07 -5.36
CA PHE A 122 21.29 -8.37 -4.42
C PHE A 122 20.05 -8.98 -5.10
N LEU A 123 19.69 -8.50 -6.30
CA LEU A 123 18.55 -9.02 -7.06
C LEU A 123 18.74 -10.47 -7.49
N THR A 124 19.96 -10.87 -7.84
CA THR A 124 20.22 -12.27 -8.25
C THR A 124 19.86 -13.25 -7.13
N PHE A 125 20.30 -12.98 -5.91
CA PHE A 125 19.98 -13.82 -4.76
C PHE A 125 18.50 -13.72 -4.37
N THR A 126 17.95 -12.51 -4.33
CA THR A 126 16.58 -12.29 -3.84
C THR A 126 15.52 -12.79 -4.80
N VAL A 127 15.74 -12.72 -6.12
CA VAL A 127 14.87 -13.35 -7.13
C VAL A 127 14.83 -14.86 -6.91
N ILE A 128 15.98 -15.52 -6.74
CA ILE A 128 16.04 -16.96 -6.46
C ILE A 128 15.34 -17.29 -5.15
N PHE A 129 15.54 -16.48 -4.11
CA PHE A 129 14.87 -16.63 -2.83
C PHE A 129 13.34 -16.56 -2.96
N PHE A 130 12.78 -15.54 -3.61
CA PHE A 130 11.33 -15.41 -3.76
C PHE A 130 10.73 -16.45 -4.71
N MET A 131 11.45 -16.83 -5.77
CA MET A 131 11.01 -17.91 -6.66
C MET A 131 11.04 -19.29 -5.99
N SER A 132 11.98 -19.53 -5.06
CA SER A 132 12.02 -20.77 -4.27
C SER A 132 10.96 -20.81 -3.18
N LEU A 133 10.56 -19.64 -2.65
CA LEU A 133 9.46 -19.52 -1.70
C LEU A 133 8.08 -19.79 -2.34
N PHE A 134 7.91 -19.45 -3.63
CA PHE A 134 6.68 -19.65 -4.40
C PHE A 134 6.94 -20.45 -5.69
N PRO A 135 7.31 -21.73 -5.59
CA PRO A 135 7.71 -22.52 -6.75
C PRO A 135 6.56 -22.66 -7.75
N GLY A 136 6.83 -22.35 -9.02
CA GLY A 136 5.87 -22.51 -10.11
C GLY A 136 4.71 -21.49 -10.14
N ARG A 137 4.73 -20.45 -9.29
CA ARG A 137 3.73 -19.37 -9.30
C ARG A 137 4.34 -18.02 -9.66
N GLN A 138 3.61 -17.21 -10.44
CA GLN A 138 4.01 -15.84 -10.80
C GLN A 138 4.31 -14.97 -9.56
N LEU A 139 3.65 -15.24 -8.43
CA LEU A 139 3.88 -14.59 -7.13
C LEU A 139 5.36 -14.42 -6.75
N GLY A 140 6.22 -15.42 -7.00
CA GLY A 140 7.64 -15.31 -6.65
C GLY A 140 8.36 -14.18 -7.40
N VAL A 141 8.07 -14.04 -8.69
CA VAL A 141 8.65 -12.98 -9.54
C VAL A 141 8.07 -11.61 -9.18
N GLU A 142 6.78 -11.57 -8.87
CA GLU A 142 6.07 -10.36 -8.44
C GLU A 142 6.61 -9.84 -7.10
N CYS A 143 6.83 -10.71 -6.12
CA CYS A 143 7.47 -10.36 -4.85
C CYS A 143 8.88 -9.85 -5.05
N ALA A 144 9.68 -10.49 -5.92
CA ALA A 144 11.01 -10.02 -6.25
C ALA A 144 10.99 -8.62 -6.89
N ALA A 145 10.04 -8.35 -7.79
CA ALA A 145 9.86 -7.03 -8.40
C ALA A 145 9.45 -5.96 -7.39
N VAL A 146 8.48 -6.25 -6.51
CA VAL A 146 8.05 -5.35 -5.44
C VAL A 146 9.22 -5.04 -4.50
N PHE A 147 9.99 -6.06 -4.14
CA PHE A 147 11.16 -5.93 -3.28
C PHE A 147 12.27 -5.10 -3.92
N ALA A 148 12.51 -5.28 -5.23
CA ALA A 148 13.45 -4.46 -5.99
C ALA A 148 13.07 -2.98 -5.92
N ILE A 149 11.81 -2.66 -6.23
CA ILE A 149 11.29 -1.27 -6.21
C ILE A 149 11.36 -0.70 -4.79
N PHE A 150 10.90 -1.47 -3.80
CA PHE A 150 10.94 -1.10 -2.38
C PHE A 150 12.36 -0.71 -1.99
N THR A 151 13.34 -1.55 -2.30
CA THR A 151 14.74 -1.31 -1.91
C THR A 151 15.29 -0.06 -2.60
N SER A 152 14.94 0.18 -3.88
CA SER A 152 15.34 1.40 -4.58
C SER A 152 14.74 2.69 -3.98
N GLN A 153 13.55 2.62 -3.38
CA GLN A 153 12.84 3.78 -2.82
C GLN A 153 13.08 3.99 -1.33
N ALA A 154 13.27 2.90 -0.58
CA ALA A 154 13.35 2.91 0.88
C ALA A 154 14.54 3.72 1.41
N TRP A 155 15.68 3.68 0.73
CA TRP A 155 16.86 4.47 1.12
C TRP A 155 16.56 5.97 1.14
N ASN A 156 15.94 6.47 0.06
CA ASN A 156 15.61 7.89 -0.06
C ASN A 156 14.64 8.34 1.04
N MET A 157 13.63 7.52 1.36
CA MET A 157 12.64 7.85 2.39
C MET A 157 13.14 7.66 3.83
N ALA A 158 14.16 6.81 4.05
CA ALA A 158 14.68 6.54 5.39
C ALA A 158 15.67 7.62 5.86
N PHE A 159 16.32 8.32 4.93
CA PHE A 159 17.32 9.36 5.21
C PHE A 159 16.84 10.79 4.97
N SER A 160 15.58 10.98 4.57
CA SER A 160 14.95 12.29 4.37
C SER A 160 14.13 12.75 5.56
#